data_AF-A0A1J3HDH7-F1
#
_entry.id   AF-A0A1J3HDH7-F1
#
_cell.length_a   1.000
_cell.length_b   1.000
_cell.length_c   1.000
_cell.angle_alpha   90.00
_cell.angle_beta   90.00
_cell.angle_gamma   90.00
#
_symmetry.space_group_name_H-M   'P 1'
#
loop_
_entity.id
_entity.type
_entity.pdbx_description
1 polymer ?
#
loop_
_entity_poly.entity_id
_entity_poly.type
_entity_poly.pdbx_seq_one_letter_code
_entity_poly.pdbx_strand_id
1 'polypeptide(L)'
;LFGANKTTWSVDLSRNMFQFNLSKVEIPKTLGILDLNHNGITGNIPVQWLETPLQFFNVSYNQLCGQIPNGGKLQTFDSYSYFHNKCLCGAPL
;
A
#
# COMPACT_ATOMS: atom_id res chain seq x y z
N LEU A 1 -3.57 -13.87 9.76
CA LEU A 1 -4.35 -12.63 9.88
C LEU A 1 -4.66 -12.03 8.50
N PHE A 2 -3.69 -12.04 7.58
CA PHE A 2 -3.89 -11.68 6.16
C PHE A 2 -3.79 -12.93 5.26
N GLY A 3 -4.50 -12.93 4.13
CA GLY A 3 -4.46 -13.98 3.10
C GLY A 3 -5.60 -13.79 2.09
N ALA A 4 -5.36 -14.08 0.81
CA ALA A 4 -6.31 -13.82 -0.28
C ALA A 4 -7.71 -14.44 -0.07
N ASN A 5 -7.79 -15.54 0.70
CA ASN A 5 -9.03 -16.25 1.02
C ASN A 5 -9.79 -15.69 2.23
N LYS A 6 -9.38 -14.53 2.76
CA LYS A 6 -10.04 -13.87 3.90
C LYS A 6 -10.91 -12.72 3.40
N THR A 7 -12.10 -12.58 3.98
CA THR A 7 -12.95 -11.41 3.76
C THR A 7 -12.56 -10.32 4.74
N THR A 8 -11.58 -9.51 4.38
CA THR A 8 -11.16 -8.36 5.19
C THR A 8 -11.47 -7.09 4.42
N TRP A 9 -12.19 -6.17 5.08
CA TRP A 9 -12.52 -4.87 4.53
C TRP A 9 -11.50 -3.79 4.89
N SER A 10 -11.00 -3.81 6.12
CA SER A 10 -10.09 -2.80 6.65
C SER A 10 -8.87 -3.42 7.30
N VAL A 11 -7.71 -2.87 6.99
CA VAL A 11 -6.43 -3.15 7.62
C VAL A 11 -5.77 -1.83 7.97
N ASP A 12 -5.61 -1.59 9.27
CA ASP A 12 -4.83 -0.47 9.80
C ASP A 12 -3.69 -1.04 10.65
N LEU A 13 -2.46 -0.81 10.19
CA LEU A 13 -1.22 -1.14 10.86
C LEU A 13 -0.35 0.11 11.06
N SER A 14 -0.94 1.30 10.93
CA SER A 14 -0.23 2.56 10.95
C SER A 14 0.51 2.78 12.27
N ARG A 15 1.61 3.54 12.22
CA ARG A 15 2.40 3.99 13.39
C ARG A 15 2.89 2.84 14.28
N ASN A 16 3.52 1.86 13.64
CA ASN A 16 4.15 0.73 14.31
C ASN A 16 5.63 0.63 13.90
N MET A 17 6.29 -0.44 14.33
CA MET A 17 7.68 -0.75 13.97
C MET A 17 7.77 -1.93 13.00
N PHE A 18 6.74 -2.15 12.18
CA PHE A 18 6.73 -3.29 11.26
C PHE A 18 7.81 -3.16 10.19
N GLN A 19 8.53 -4.26 9.98
CA GLN A 19 9.59 -4.38 9.00
C GLN A 19 9.37 -5.66 8.19
N PHE A 20 8.87 -5.50 6.98
CA PHE A 20 8.69 -6.59 6.02
C PHE A 20 8.76 -6.05 4.59
N ASN A 21 8.77 -6.96 3.62
CA ASN A 21 8.81 -6.61 2.21
C ASN A 21 7.39 -6.65 1.62
N LEU A 22 6.89 -5.49 1.19
CA LEU A 22 5.54 -5.31 0.64
C LEU A 22 5.33 -6.05 -0.69
N SER A 23 6.39 -6.24 -1.47
CA SER A 23 6.33 -6.93 -2.78
C SER A 23 5.86 -8.37 -2.69
N LYS A 24 5.93 -8.98 -1.51
CA LYS A 24 5.54 -10.38 -1.25
C LYS A 24 4.18 -10.49 -0.56
N VAL A 25 3.49 -9.37 -0.34
CA VAL A 25 2.24 -9.34 0.41
C VAL A 25 1.05 -9.50 -0.53
N GLU A 26 0.25 -10.51 -0.22
CA GLU A 26 -1.07 -10.70 -0.82
C GLU A 26 -2.15 -10.10 0.09
N ILE A 27 -3.07 -9.34 -0.51
CA ILE A 27 -4.22 -8.77 0.16
C ILE A 27 -5.53 -9.31 -0.42
N PRO A 28 -6.60 -9.38 0.37
CA PRO A 28 -7.92 -9.75 -0.13
C PRO A 28 -8.40 -8.83 -1.26
N LYS A 29 -9.06 -9.42 -2.27
CA LYS A 29 -9.73 -8.65 -3.33
C LYS A 29 -10.89 -7.79 -2.82
N THR A 30 -11.32 -7.98 -1.58
CA THR A 30 -12.38 -7.19 -0.93
C THR A 30 -11.86 -5.99 -0.16
N LEU A 31 -10.53 -5.77 -0.13
CA LEU A 31 -9.96 -4.77 0.77
C LEU A 31 -10.34 -3.34 0.32
N GLY A 32 -10.98 -2.61 1.23
CA GLY A 32 -11.43 -1.23 1.02
C GLY A 32 -10.56 -0.20 1.74
N ILE A 33 -9.99 -0.53 2.89
CA ILE A 33 -9.14 0.37 3.67
C ILE A 33 -7.80 -0.31 3.93
N LEU A 34 -6.72 0.38 3.55
CA LEU A 34 -5.35 -0.04 3.85
C LEU A 34 -4.53 1.15 4.35
N ASP A 35 -4.28 1.19 5.66
CA ASP A 35 -3.35 2.14 6.27
C ASP A 35 -2.10 1.42 6.80
N LEU A 36 -0.95 1.73 6.20
CA LEU A 36 0.37 1.19 6.54
C LEU A 36 1.36 2.30 6.93
N ASN A 37 0.89 3.53 7.15
CA ASN A 37 1.77 4.68 7.31
C ASN A 37 2.69 4.56 8.55
N HIS A 38 3.82 5.27 8.55
CA HIS A 38 4.76 5.34 9.69
C HIS A 38 5.21 3.95 10.18
N ASN A 39 5.92 3.23 9.31
CA ASN A 39 6.55 1.93 9.61
C ASN A 39 7.94 1.85 8.95
N GLY A 40 8.58 0.68 9.02
CA GLY A 40 9.84 0.37 8.33
C GLY A 40 9.67 -0.54 7.11
N ILE A 41 8.53 -0.48 6.42
CA ILE A 41 8.20 -1.41 5.32
C ILE A 41 9.05 -1.09 4.09
N THR A 42 9.58 -2.14 3.45
CA THR A 42 10.46 -2.07 2.27
C THR A 42 9.82 -2.73 1.06
N GLY A 43 10.47 -2.68 -0.10
CA GLY A 43 9.98 -3.27 -1.35
C GLY A 43 9.18 -2.28 -2.18
N ASN A 44 8.30 -2.79 -3.05
CA ASN A 44 7.45 -2.01 -3.95
C ASN A 44 5.96 -2.28 -3.70
N ILE A 45 5.09 -1.43 -4.25
CA ILE A 45 3.64 -1.62 -4.23
C ILE A 45 3.29 -2.67 -5.30
N PRO A 46 2.68 -3.82 -4.96
CA PRO A 46 2.35 -4.87 -5.92
C PRO A 46 1.30 -4.40 -6.96
N VAL A 47 1.51 -4.77 -8.23
CA VAL A 47 0.60 -4.43 -9.34
C VAL A 47 -0.80 -5.01 -9.17
N GLN A 48 -0.92 -6.14 -8.48
CA GLN A 48 -2.19 -6.83 -8.21
C GLN A 48 -3.15 -5.97 -7.38
N TRP A 49 -2.64 -4.97 -6.66
CA TRP A 49 -3.47 -4.08 -5.84
C TRP A 49 -4.32 -3.12 -6.68
N LEU A 50 -4.02 -2.99 -7.98
CA LEU A 50 -4.86 -2.25 -8.93
C LEU A 50 -6.29 -2.82 -9.04
N GLU A 51 -6.47 -4.12 -8.74
CA GLU A 51 -7.77 -4.80 -8.79
C GLU A 51 -8.59 -4.63 -7.51
N THR A 52 -8.04 -3.98 -6.48
CA THR A 52 -8.73 -3.85 -5.19
C THR A 52 -9.68 -2.65 -5.15
N PRO A 53 -10.83 -2.78 -4.47
CA PRO A 53 -11.83 -1.71 -4.36
C PRO A 53 -11.45 -0.69 -3.28
N LEU A 54 -10.17 -0.32 -3.17
CA LEU A 54 -9.67 0.58 -2.15
C LEU A 54 -10.41 1.93 -2.20
N GLN A 55 -10.89 2.34 -1.03
CA GLN A 55 -11.51 3.63 -0.75
C GLN A 55 -10.58 4.51 0.10
N PHE A 56 -9.67 3.89 0.86
CA PHE A 56 -8.63 4.58 1.60
C PHE A 56 -7.30 3.82 1.47
N PHE A 57 -6.23 4.57 1.22
CA PHE A 57 -4.89 4.02 1.04
C PHE A 57 -3.84 5.01 1.57
N ASN A 58 -2.95 4.53 2.43
CA ASN A 58 -1.81 5.31 2.89
C ASN A 58 -0.60 4.41 3.18
N VAL A 59 0.50 4.63 2.46
CA VAL A 59 1.79 3.94 2.64
C VAL A 59 2.92 4.93 2.92
N SER A 60 2.58 6.17 3.28
CA SER A 60 3.56 7.22 3.56
C SER A 60 4.45 6.89 4.77
N TYR A 61 5.61 7.54 4.85
CA TYR A 61 6.57 7.34 5.94
C TYR A 61 6.98 5.86 6.10
N ASN A 62 7.50 5.28 5.02
CA ASN A 62 8.06 3.94 4.97
C ASN A 62 9.39 3.95 4.19
N GLN A 63 9.91 2.78 3.84
CA GLN A 63 11.14 2.62 3.06
C GLN A 63 10.88 1.98 1.69
N LEU A 64 9.70 2.24 1.11
CA LEU A 64 9.32 1.69 -0.19
C LEU A 64 10.14 2.33 -1.33
N CYS A 65 10.31 1.57 -2.41
CA CYS A 65 11.04 1.98 -3.59
C CYS A 65 10.47 1.36 -4.85
N GLY A 66 10.60 2.07 -5.98
CA GLY A 66 10.14 1.63 -7.29
C GLY A 66 8.93 2.42 -7.78
N GLN A 67 8.47 2.08 -8.97
CA GLN A 67 7.38 2.79 -9.62
C GLN A 67 6.02 2.45 -8.96
N ILE A 68 5.21 3.48 -8.72
CA ILE A 68 3.81 3.30 -8.31
C ILE A 68 3.05 2.66 -9.48
N PRO A 69 2.33 1.53 -9.28
CA PRO A 69 1.55 0.92 -10.34
C PRO A 69 0.55 1.92 -10.95
N ASN A 70 0.59 2.05 -12.27
CA ASN A 70 -0.29 2.95 -13.01
C ASN A 70 -1.65 2.27 -13.27
N GLY A 71 -2.73 2.95 -12.89
CA GLY A 71 -4.12 2.54 -13.08
C GLY A 71 -4.91 2.40 -11.78
N GLY A 72 -6.14 1.93 -11.90
CA GLY A 72 -7.01 1.59 -10.77
C GLY A 72 -7.19 2.72 -9.75
N LYS A 73 -7.43 2.35 -8.49
CA LYS A 73 -7.61 3.31 -7.40
C LYS A 73 -6.32 3.97 -6.95
N LEU A 74 -5.16 3.36 -7.18
CA LEU A 74 -3.87 3.91 -6.76
C LEU A 74 -3.59 5.29 -7.39
N GLN A 75 -4.05 5.54 -8.61
CA GLN A 75 -3.91 6.84 -9.26
C GLN A 75 -4.89 7.92 -8.77
N THR A 76 -5.84 7.56 -7.89
CA THR A 76 -6.88 8.48 -7.40
C THR A 76 -6.60 9.06 -6.02
N PHE A 77 -5.61 8.51 -5.30
CA PHE A 77 -5.21 9.00 -3.98
C PHE A 77 -4.21 10.15 -4.10
N ASP A 78 -4.26 11.07 -3.14
CA ASP A 78 -3.33 12.19 -3.08
C ASP A 78 -1.87 11.73 -2.99
N SER A 79 -0.96 12.56 -3.50
CA SER A 79 0.50 12.32 -3.41
C SER A 79 0.99 12.08 -1.97
N TYR A 80 0.28 12.67 -0.98
CA TYR A 80 0.55 12.46 0.44
C TYR A 80 0.50 10.98 0.85
N SER A 81 -0.39 10.17 0.26
CA SER A 81 -0.49 8.73 0.55
C SER A 81 0.78 7.94 0.21
N TYR A 82 1.70 8.53 -0.56
CA TYR A 82 2.93 7.91 -1.03
C TYR A 82 4.19 8.59 -0.48
N PHE A 83 4.05 9.75 0.14
CA PHE A 83 5.15 10.65 0.50
C PHE A 83 6.08 10.04 1.57
N HIS A 84 7.32 10.53 1.65
CA HIS A 84 8.36 10.03 2.57
C HIS A 84 8.59 8.51 2.47
N ASN A 85 8.84 8.05 1.25
CA ASN A 85 9.37 6.72 0.97
C ASN A 85 10.78 6.81 0.40
N LYS A 86 11.53 5.70 0.43
CA LYS A 86 12.96 5.67 0.06
C LYS A 86 13.21 6.10 -1.38
N CYS A 87 12.46 5.55 -2.34
CA CYS A 87 12.57 5.88 -3.75
C CYS A 87 11.32 5.48 -4.55
N LEU A 88 10.13 5.75 -4.00
CA LEU A 88 8.90 5.65 -4.80
C LEU A 88 8.90 6.75 -5.87
N CYS A 89 8.41 6.42 -7.06
CA CYS A 89 8.34 7.35 -8.18
C CYS A 89 7.14 7.07 -9.10
N GLY A 90 6.84 8.03 -9.98
CA GLY A 90 5.70 7.99 -10.89
C GLY A 90 4.43 8.58 -10.27
N ALA A 91 3.44 8.87 -11.10
CA ALA A 91 2.17 9.42 -10.62
C ALA A 91 1.52 8.50 -9.57
N PRO A 92 0.89 9.04 -8.51
CA PRO A 92 0.62 10.46 -8.28
C PRO A 92 1.68 11.23 -7.46
N LEU A 93 2.91 10.72 -7.30
CA LEU A 93 4.02 11.45 -6.67
C LEU A 93 4.59 12.56 -7.56
#